data_AF-A0AAX4HDK2-F1
#
_entry.id   AF-A0AAX4HDK2-F1
#
_cell.length_a   1.000
_cell.length_b   1.000
_cell.length_c   1.000
_cell.angle_alpha   90.00
_cell.angle_beta   90.00
_cell.angle_gamma   90.00
#
_symmetry.space_group_name_H-M   'P 1'
#
loop_
_entity.id
_entity.type
_entity.pdbx_description
1 polymer ?
#
loop_
_entity_poly.entity_id
_entity_poly.type
_entity_poly.pdbx_seq_one_letter_code
_entity_poly.pdbx_strand_id
1 'polypeptide(L)'
;MSSTQCLGTTRKGTRCLKKVANGQWCVYHENQNPGYSQKGTSVRTGGLTIASDNKGAKPLPSVELLKPGYIYVYTLSAFLLKSGHGGWVQTRNLVNLNNHRNEWVDVDMKSLKILLVKVGMTTKTPEVRILQWEEKCNHKLACLYPTKHNQDKSSLLAAFKKLSIGAQQNFDSYDSLRKGFYVPKGVAIAERRIHVLLKQKYGRGEIHCTGCSEKPAPESDTSKFWNVFRAKELKVANYNIHNEWFPVPRKELDDVYRIIDQVCCSKQPHT
;
A
#
# COMPACT_ATOMS: atom_id res chain seq x y z
N MET A 1 -15.30 -43.29 -9.51
CA MET A 1 -13.88 -42.88 -9.40
C MET A 1 -13.61 -42.47 -7.95
N SER A 2 -12.76 -43.19 -7.21
CA SER A 2 -12.44 -42.82 -5.83
C SER A 2 -11.51 -41.61 -5.84
N SER A 3 -11.96 -40.49 -5.28
CA SER A 3 -11.11 -39.31 -5.15
C SER A 3 -10.16 -39.51 -3.96
N THR A 4 -8.86 -39.49 -4.24
CA THR A 4 -7.81 -39.61 -3.22
C THR A 4 -7.42 -38.24 -2.71
N GLN A 5 -7.03 -38.15 -1.43
CA GLN A 5 -6.56 -36.90 -0.85
C GLN A 5 -5.12 -36.62 -1.29
N CYS A 6 -4.83 -35.37 -1.65
CA CYS A 6 -3.50 -34.91 -2.01
C CYS A 6 -2.44 -35.25 -0.93
N LEU A 7 -1.27 -35.72 -1.36
CA LEU A 7 -0.14 -36.04 -0.48
C LEU A 7 0.70 -34.81 -0.08
N GLY A 8 0.42 -33.64 -0.67
CA GLY A 8 1.18 -32.42 -0.41
C GLY A 8 1.01 -31.88 1.01
N THR A 9 2.05 -31.20 1.50
CA THR A 9 2.06 -30.52 2.79
C THR A 9 1.94 -29.01 2.59
N THR A 10 1.01 -28.39 3.33
CA THR A 10 0.79 -26.94 3.28
C THR A 10 1.94 -26.18 3.96
N ARG A 11 1.99 -24.86 3.75
CA ARG A 11 2.97 -23.98 4.42
C ARG A 11 2.93 -24.02 5.94
N LYS A 12 1.82 -24.48 6.54
CA LYS A 12 1.65 -24.62 7.98
C LYS A 12 2.11 -26.00 8.50
N GLY A 13 2.71 -26.83 7.66
CA GLY A 13 3.17 -28.18 8.01
C GLY A 13 2.05 -29.23 8.08
N THR A 14 0.80 -28.87 7.77
CA THR A 14 -0.33 -29.80 7.78
C THR A 14 -0.60 -30.38 6.39
N ARG A 15 -1.17 -31.59 6.33
CA ARG A 15 -1.51 -32.29 5.08
C ARG A 15 -2.59 -31.54 4.29
N CYS A 16 -2.42 -31.47 2.97
CA CYS A 16 -3.37 -30.84 2.05
C CYS A 16 -4.72 -31.58 2.06
N LEU A 17 -5.82 -30.85 2.23
CA LEU A 17 -7.18 -31.41 2.27
C LEU A 17 -7.84 -31.50 0.88
N LYS A 18 -7.19 -31.02 -0.19
CA LYS A 18 -7.75 -31.10 -1.55
C LYS A 18 -7.81 -32.55 -2.01
N LYS A 19 -8.97 -32.94 -2.54
CA LYS A 19 -9.17 -34.22 -3.24
C LYS A 19 -8.71 -34.07 -4.69
N VAL A 20 -8.03 -35.10 -5.20
CA VAL A 20 -7.57 -35.18 -6.59
C VAL A 20 -8.32 -36.29 -7.29
N ALA A 21 -8.78 -36.01 -8.51
CA ALA A 21 -9.51 -36.98 -9.31
C ALA A 21 -8.56 -38.00 -9.97
N ASN A 22 -7.39 -37.52 -10.44
CA ASN A 22 -6.35 -38.32 -11.06
C ASN A 22 -4.99 -37.95 -10.44
N GLY A 23 -4.25 -38.95 -9.98
CA GLY A 23 -2.92 -38.78 -9.36
C GLY A 23 -2.93 -38.63 -7.83
N GLN A 24 -1.78 -38.27 -7.28
CA GLN A 24 -1.56 -38.14 -5.82
C GLN A 24 -1.34 -36.69 -5.37
N TRP A 25 -1.16 -35.76 -6.30
CA TRP A 25 -0.77 -34.37 -6.05
C TRP A 25 -1.75 -33.41 -6.72
N CYS A 26 -2.11 -32.32 -6.04
CA CYS A 26 -2.90 -31.26 -6.65
C CYS A 26 -1.98 -30.24 -7.33
N VAL A 27 -2.53 -29.41 -8.21
CA VAL A 27 -1.79 -28.36 -8.95
C VAL A 27 -0.90 -27.48 -8.05
N TYR A 28 -1.27 -27.28 -6.79
CA TYR A 28 -0.51 -26.46 -5.83
C TYR A 28 0.69 -27.18 -5.19
N HIS A 29 0.75 -28.51 -5.29
CA HIS A 29 1.80 -29.34 -4.69
C HIS A 29 2.42 -30.31 -5.72
N GLU A 30 2.24 -30.10 -7.02
CA GLU A 30 2.91 -30.90 -8.06
C GLU A 30 4.44 -30.82 -7.95
N ASN A 31 4.96 -29.68 -7.52
CA ASN A 31 6.38 -29.47 -7.25
C ASN A 31 6.93 -30.25 -6.04
N GLN A 32 6.05 -30.85 -5.21
CA GLN A 32 6.45 -31.74 -4.12
C GLN A 32 6.48 -33.22 -4.56
N ASN A 33 6.05 -33.52 -5.79
CA ASN A 33 6.08 -34.88 -6.33
C ASN A 33 7.54 -35.26 -6.69
N PRO A 34 8.10 -36.34 -6.10
CA PRO A 34 9.47 -36.80 -6.39
C PRO A 34 9.73 -37.10 -7.88
N GLY A 35 8.68 -37.41 -8.64
CA GLY A 35 8.75 -37.68 -10.08
C GLY A 35 8.56 -36.45 -10.98
N TYR A 36 8.40 -35.24 -10.44
CA TYR A 36 8.13 -34.05 -11.26
C TYR A 36 9.41 -33.52 -11.91
N SER A 37 9.71 -34.02 -13.11
CA SER A 37 10.75 -33.44 -13.97
C SER A 37 10.23 -32.14 -14.60
N GLN A 38 10.76 -31.00 -14.15
CA GLN A 38 10.49 -29.71 -14.77
C GLN A 38 10.99 -29.73 -16.22
N LYS A 39 10.07 -29.79 -17.20
CA LYS A 39 10.40 -29.46 -18.60
C LYS A 39 10.64 -27.95 -18.69
N GLY A 40 11.90 -27.54 -18.51
CA GLY A 40 12.36 -26.17 -18.65
C GLY A 40 13.78 -26.15 -19.23
N THR A 41 13.93 -25.40 -20.31
CA THR A 41 15.09 -25.21 -21.18
C THR A 41 16.43 -25.02 -20.46
N SER A 42 17.41 -25.86 -20.80
CA SER A 42 18.79 -25.83 -20.28
C SER A 42 19.66 -24.86 -21.09
N VAL A 43 20.16 -23.80 -20.44
CA VAL A 43 21.37 -23.07 -20.84
C VAL A 43 22.45 -23.47 -19.84
N ARG A 44 23.51 -24.08 -20.36
CA ARG A 44 24.71 -24.49 -19.60
C ARG A 44 25.58 -23.28 -19.29
N THR A 45 25.98 -23.13 -18.03
CA THR A 45 27.33 -22.69 -17.64
C THR A 45 27.59 -23.09 -16.19
N GLY A 46 28.77 -23.66 -15.96
CA GLY A 46 29.07 -24.51 -14.81
C GLY A 46 29.57 -23.79 -13.55
N GLY A 47 29.51 -24.56 -12.46
CA GLY A 47 30.57 -24.66 -11.45
C GLY A 47 30.74 -23.50 -10.46
N LEU A 48 30.11 -23.62 -9.29
CA LEU A 48 30.77 -23.78 -7.98
C LEU A 48 29.73 -23.63 -6.86
N THR A 49 29.61 -24.70 -6.07
CA THR A 49 28.70 -24.82 -4.93
C THR A 49 29.29 -24.15 -3.70
N ILE A 50 28.60 -23.13 -3.17
CA ILE A 50 28.66 -22.78 -1.75
C ILE A 50 27.24 -22.85 -1.22
N ALA A 51 27.02 -23.82 -0.33
CA ALA A 51 25.77 -23.97 0.41
C ALA A 51 25.62 -22.78 1.37
N SER A 52 24.57 -22.01 1.18
CA SER A 52 24.07 -21.10 2.22
C SER A 52 22.57 -21.32 2.35
N ASP A 53 22.19 -21.86 3.51
CA ASP A 53 20.82 -21.92 3.99
C ASP A 53 20.20 -20.52 3.95
N ASN A 54 19.24 -20.30 3.05
CA ASN A 54 18.40 -19.12 3.09
C ASN A 54 16.94 -19.53 2.94
N LYS A 55 16.24 -19.46 4.07
CA LYS A 55 14.81 -19.71 4.22
C LYS A 55 14.01 -18.70 3.40
N GLY A 56 13.28 -19.19 2.39
CA GLY A 56 11.88 -18.81 2.16
C GLY A 56 11.54 -17.39 1.69
N ALA A 57 12.47 -16.63 1.09
CA ALA A 57 12.08 -15.47 0.29
C ALA A 57 11.66 -15.93 -1.12
N LYS A 58 10.40 -15.72 -1.51
CA LYS A 58 10.03 -15.81 -2.93
C LYS A 58 10.97 -14.85 -3.69
N PRO A 59 11.72 -15.29 -4.72
CA PRO A 59 12.45 -14.36 -5.56
C PRO A 59 11.42 -13.43 -6.19
N LEU A 60 11.49 -12.15 -5.82
CA LEU A 60 10.72 -11.11 -6.47
C LEU A 60 11.20 -11.09 -7.94
N PRO A 61 10.30 -11.04 -8.93
CA PRO A 61 10.73 -10.99 -10.33
C PRO A 61 11.68 -9.81 -10.52
N SER A 62 12.95 -10.12 -10.81
CA SER A 62 14.10 -9.20 -10.76
C SER A 62 13.94 -7.97 -11.67
N VAL A 63 13.03 -8.02 -12.64
CA VAL A 63 12.80 -6.96 -13.63
C VAL A 63 11.93 -5.82 -13.08
N GLU A 64 11.02 -6.05 -12.14
CA GLU A 64 10.21 -4.95 -11.56
C GLU A 64 11.00 -4.10 -10.55
N LEU A 65 12.06 -4.66 -9.97
CA LEU A 65 12.93 -3.99 -9.00
C LEU A 65 13.82 -2.89 -9.60
N LEU A 66 13.89 -2.77 -10.92
CA LEU A 66 14.79 -1.80 -11.58
C LEU A 66 14.05 -0.70 -12.33
N LYS A 67 12.71 -0.73 -12.38
CA LYS A 67 11.95 0.24 -13.16
C LYS A 67 12.08 1.66 -12.59
N PRO A 68 12.31 2.68 -13.44
CA PRO A 68 12.17 4.07 -13.04
C PRO A 68 10.72 4.39 -12.69
N GLY A 69 10.51 5.47 -11.94
CA GLY A 69 9.18 5.94 -11.63
C GLY A 69 9.17 7.19 -10.78
N TYR A 70 8.00 7.50 -10.23
CA TYR A 70 7.78 8.61 -9.33
C TYR A 70 7.20 8.13 -8.00
N ILE A 71 7.69 8.71 -6.91
CA ILE A 71 7.04 8.70 -5.62
C ILE A 71 6.18 9.95 -5.49
N TYR A 72 4.97 9.80 -4.99
CA TYR A 72 4.05 10.91 -4.78
C TYR A 72 3.30 10.75 -3.47
N VAL A 73 2.89 11.89 -2.91
CA VAL A 73 2.23 11.98 -1.63
C VAL A 73 0.81 12.47 -1.87
N TYR A 74 -0.18 11.86 -1.23
CA TYR A 74 -1.56 12.26 -1.39
C TYR A 74 -2.38 12.01 -0.13
N THR A 75 -3.57 12.61 -0.10
CA THR A 75 -4.57 12.42 0.94
C THR A 75 -5.97 12.36 0.33
N LEU A 76 -6.99 12.10 1.16
CA LEU A 76 -8.38 12.25 0.70
C LEU A 76 -8.71 13.74 0.61
N SER A 77 -9.29 14.19 -0.50
CA SER A 77 -9.61 15.61 -0.72
C SER A 77 -10.51 16.18 0.37
N ALA A 78 -11.43 15.37 0.89
CA ALA A 78 -12.33 15.74 1.98
C ALA A 78 -11.59 16.03 3.30
N PHE A 79 -10.35 15.56 3.52
CA PHE A 79 -9.54 15.94 4.70
C PHE A 79 -8.96 17.36 4.61
N LEU A 80 -9.06 17.97 3.43
CA LEU A 80 -8.61 19.35 3.17
C LEU A 80 -9.77 20.34 3.11
N LEU A 81 -10.99 19.90 2.78
CA LEU A 81 -12.16 20.76 2.61
C LEU A 81 -12.82 21.08 3.96
N LYS A 82 -13.30 22.32 4.13
CA LYS A 82 -13.90 22.81 5.39
C LYS A 82 -15.36 22.35 5.62
N SER A 83 -16.00 21.72 4.63
CA SER A 83 -17.47 21.56 4.54
C SER A 83 -17.95 20.13 4.28
N GLY A 84 -17.23 19.10 4.75
CA GLY A 84 -17.70 17.72 4.65
C GLY A 84 -18.64 17.35 5.81
N HIS A 85 -19.75 16.67 5.51
CA HIS A 85 -20.52 15.96 6.53
C HIS A 85 -19.71 14.75 7.02
N GLY A 86 -19.63 14.54 8.34
CA GLY A 86 -18.94 13.40 8.95
C GLY A 86 -19.58 12.05 8.59
N GLY A 87 -18.92 10.94 8.95
CA GLY A 87 -19.50 9.58 8.86
C GLY A 87 -19.13 8.73 7.65
N TRP A 88 -18.43 9.27 6.64
CA TRP A 88 -18.05 8.50 5.44
C TRP A 88 -16.66 7.83 5.57
N VAL A 89 -15.80 8.33 6.45
CA VAL A 89 -14.50 7.74 6.80
C VAL A 89 -14.42 7.51 8.29
N GLN A 90 -14.17 6.25 8.61
CA GLN A 90 -13.84 5.81 9.96
C GLN A 90 -12.36 5.51 10.04
N THR A 91 -11.80 5.79 11.20
CA THR A 91 -10.41 5.51 11.47
C THR A 91 -10.26 4.79 12.80
N ARG A 92 -9.13 4.10 12.96
CA ARG A 92 -8.83 3.34 14.17
C ARG A 92 -7.51 3.81 14.74
N ASN A 93 -7.43 3.93 16.07
CA ASN A 93 -6.20 4.24 16.81
C ASN A 93 -5.51 5.58 16.42
N LEU A 94 -6.21 6.53 15.82
CA LEU A 94 -5.66 7.85 15.44
C LEU A 94 -5.61 8.85 16.59
N VAL A 95 -6.59 8.76 17.50
CA VAL A 95 -6.64 9.59 18.70
C VAL A 95 -6.45 8.65 19.88
N ASN A 96 -5.51 8.99 20.78
CA ASN A 96 -5.32 8.30 22.05
C ASN A 96 -6.48 8.62 23.02
N LEU A 97 -7.71 8.40 22.58
CA LEU A 97 -8.86 8.35 23.46
C LEU A 97 -8.84 6.96 24.09
N ASN A 98 -8.43 6.90 25.36
CA ASN A 98 -8.18 5.65 26.09
C ASN A 98 -9.36 4.66 26.10
N ASN A 99 -10.56 5.11 25.74
CA ASN A 99 -11.79 4.32 25.82
C ASN A 99 -12.21 3.65 24.49
N HIS A 100 -11.58 3.98 23.35
CA HIS A 100 -11.97 3.44 22.02
C HIS A 100 -10.78 2.86 21.24
N ARG A 101 -9.76 2.38 21.97
CA ARG A 101 -8.69 1.61 21.32
C ARG A 101 -9.34 0.41 20.64
N ASN A 102 -8.95 0.16 19.40
CA ASN A 102 -9.48 -0.92 18.59
C ASN A 102 -10.91 -0.74 18.02
N GLU A 103 -11.54 0.42 18.14
CA GLU A 103 -12.85 0.69 17.53
C GLU A 103 -12.75 1.59 16.30
N TRP A 104 -13.67 1.42 15.36
CA TRP A 104 -13.83 2.31 14.20
C TRP A 104 -14.60 3.53 14.63
N VAL A 105 -13.94 4.69 14.63
CA VAL A 105 -14.53 5.95 15.08
C VAL A 105 -14.60 6.91 13.89
N ASP A 106 -15.74 7.58 13.74
CA ASP A 106 -15.87 8.70 12.83
C ASP A 106 -15.00 9.85 13.32
N VAL A 107 -14.08 10.30 12.47
CA VAL A 107 -13.13 11.34 12.85
C VAL A 107 -13.34 12.56 11.97
N ASP A 108 -13.59 13.70 12.62
CA ASP A 108 -13.47 14.99 11.95
C ASP A 108 -12.00 15.37 11.79
N MET A 109 -11.42 14.98 10.65
CA MET A 109 -10.03 15.25 10.26
C MET A 109 -9.69 16.74 10.16
N LYS A 110 -10.69 17.64 10.17
CA LYS A 110 -10.49 19.09 10.18
C LYS A 110 -10.02 19.60 11.53
N SER A 111 -10.62 19.11 12.62
CA SER A 111 -10.28 19.51 13.99
C SER A 111 -8.90 19.01 14.41
N LEU A 112 -8.41 17.96 13.75
CA LEU A 112 -7.14 17.35 14.08
C LEU A 112 -5.95 18.15 13.50
N LYS A 113 -4.95 18.34 14.37
CA LYS A 113 -3.61 18.81 13.98
C LYS A 113 -2.84 17.78 13.15
N ILE A 114 -3.43 16.60 12.94
CA ILE A 114 -2.90 15.46 12.20
C ILE A 114 -3.62 15.37 10.85
N LEU A 115 -2.87 15.02 9.80
CA LEU A 115 -3.38 14.69 8.48
C LEU A 115 -3.00 13.24 8.17
N LEU A 116 -3.97 12.46 7.71
CA LEU A 116 -3.68 11.13 7.17
C LEU A 116 -3.12 11.27 5.77
N VAL A 117 -1.90 10.77 5.58
CA VAL A 117 -1.16 10.87 4.33
C VAL A 117 -0.84 9.48 3.83
N LYS A 118 -0.93 9.28 2.51
CA LYS A 118 -0.44 8.07 1.85
C LYS A 118 0.67 8.42 0.88
N VAL A 119 1.68 7.54 0.82
CA VAL A 119 2.77 7.62 -0.14
C VAL A 119 2.60 6.50 -1.15
N GLY A 120 2.49 6.86 -2.42
CA GLY A 120 2.35 5.92 -3.52
C GLY A 120 3.54 5.99 -4.48
N MET A 121 3.68 4.94 -5.27
CA MET A 121 4.61 4.88 -6.39
C MET A 121 3.88 4.65 -7.72
N THR A 122 4.51 5.07 -8.81
CA THR A 122 4.03 4.84 -10.17
C THR A 122 5.17 4.82 -11.16
N THR A 123 5.08 3.98 -12.19
CA THR A 123 5.97 4.03 -13.36
C THR A 123 5.44 4.98 -14.44
N LYS A 124 4.20 5.47 -14.27
CA LYS A 124 3.58 6.54 -15.09
C LYS A 124 3.73 7.88 -14.38
N THR A 125 2.92 8.88 -14.72
CA THR A 125 2.84 10.12 -13.96
C THR A 125 1.97 9.97 -12.70
N PRO A 126 2.27 10.71 -11.62
CA PRO A 126 1.42 10.78 -10.42
C PRO A 126 -0.04 11.13 -10.72
N GLU A 127 -0.28 12.08 -11.61
CA GLU A 127 -1.63 12.53 -12.00
C GLU A 127 -2.49 11.39 -12.57
N VAL A 128 -1.95 10.63 -13.53
CA VAL A 128 -2.65 9.46 -14.09
C VAL A 128 -2.91 8.42 -13.01
N ARG A 129 -1.94 8.20 -12.11
CA ARG A 129 -2.09 7.20 -11.06
C ARG A 129 -3.14 7.59 -10.03
N ILE A 130 -3.25 8.87 -9.70
CA ILE A 130 -4.29 9.39 -8.79
C ILE A 130 -5.67 9.15 -9.38
N LEU A 131 -5.90 9.49 -10.65
CA LEU A 131 -7.19 9.25 -11.31
C LEU A 131 -7.59 7.77 -11.25
N GLN A 132 -6.65 6.86 -11.52
CA GLN A 132 -6.90 5.41 -11.39
C GLN A 132 -7.32 5.00 -9.97
N TRP A 133 -6.74 5.62 -8.94
CA TRP A 133 -7.11 5.34 -7.56
C TRP A 133 -8.45 5.95 -7.18
N GLU A 134 -8.76 7.16 -7.69
CA GLU A 134 -10.08 7.77 -7.51
C GLU A 134 -11.17 6.90 -8.11
N GLU A 135 -10.99 6.43 -9.34
CA GLU A 135 -11.94 5.52 -10.01
C GLU A 135 -12.12 4.21 -9.25
N LYS A 136 -11.01 3.65 -8.72
CA LYS A 136 -11.06 2.37 -8.01
C LYS A 136 -11.74 2.47 -6.64
N CYS A 137 -11.51 3.55 -5.90
CA CYS A 137 -12.01 3.70 -4.54
C CYS A 137 -13.29 4.54 -4.48
N ASN A 138 -13.70 5.14 -5.60
CA ASN A 138 -14.80 6.10 -5.69
C ASN A 138 -14.67 7.29 -4.72
N HIS A 139 -13.44 7.74 -4.48
CA HIS A 139 -13.14 8.87 -3.58
C HIS A 139 -12.23 9.87 -4.28
N LYS A 140 -12.48 11.16 -4.02
CA LYS A 140 -11.60 12.22 -4.48
C LYS A 140 -10.31 12.27 -3.65
N LEU A 141 -9.19 12.29 -4.35
CA LEU A 141 -7.84 12.33 -3.79
C LEU A 141 -7.19 13.67 -4.11
N ALA A 142 -6.44 14.19 -3.15
CA ALA A 142 -5.65 15.40 -3.30
C ALA A 142 -4.17 15.05 -3.18
N CYS A 143 -3.42 15.27 -4.25
CA CYS A 143 -1.97 15.22 -4.18
C CYS A 143 -1.43 16.34 -3.29
N LEU A 144 -0.41 15.98 -2.52
CA LEU A 144 0.30 16.85 -1.63
C LEU A 144 1.70 17.16 -2.22
N TYR A 145 1.99 18.44 -2.43
CA TYR A 145 3.21 18.93 -3.08
C TYR A 145 4.05 19.80 -2.13
N PRO A 146 5.38 19.62 -2.11
CA PRO A 146 6.29 20.57 -1.49
C PRO A 146 5.90 22.02 -1.79
N THR A 147 5.90 22.88 -0.77
CA THR A 147 5.59 24.32 -0.82
C THR A 147 4.12 24.74 -0.97
N LYS A 148 3.16 23.84 -1.27
CA LYS A 148 1.74 24.22 -1.50
C LYS A 148 0.80 23.98 -0.32
N HIS A 149 1.31 23.56 0.84
CA HIS A 149 0.48 23.09 1.97
C HIS A 149 -0.06 24.15 2.92
N ASN A 150 0.53 25.34 2.93
CA ASN A 150 0.10 26.45 3.79
C ASN A 150 -0.82 27.40 3.04
N GLN A 151 -1.93 26.89 2.49
CA GLN A 151 -2.99 27.73 1.91
C GLN A 151 -4.04 28.15 2.94
N ASP A 152 -3.62 28.57 4.13
CA ASP A 152 -4.47 29.51 4.88
C ASP A 152 -4.28 30.89 4.23
N LYS A 153 -4.98 31.09 3.12
CA LYS A 153 -4.91 32.26 2.23
C LYS A 153 -5.53 33.52 2.85
N SER A 154 -6.02 33.48 4.08
CA SER A 154 -6.79 34.56 4.70
C SER A 154 -5.96 35.55 5.53
N SER A 155 -4.65 35.31 5.73
CA SER A 155 -3.83 36.21 6.56
C SER A 155 -2.93 37.10 5.71
N LEU A 156 -2.93 38.40 6.00
CA LEU A 156 -1.94 39.37 5.49
C LEU A 156 -0.49 38.85 5.66
N LEU A 157 -0.21 38.11 6.74
CA LEU A 157 1.08 37.47 6.96
C LEU A 157 1.47 36.47 5.86
N ALA A 158 0.50 35.79 5.23
CA ALA A 158 0.77 34.88 4.11
C ALA A 158 1.16 35.64 2.83
N ALA A 159 0.69 36.88 2.66
CA ALA A 159 1.12 37.76 1.58
C ALA A 159 2.56 38.26 1.83
N PHE A 160 2.89 38.66 3.05
CA PHE A 160 4.25 39.07 3.43
C PHE A 160 5.26 37.90 3.42
N LYS A 161 4.82 36.68 3.71
CA LYS A 161 5.67 35.47 3.62
C LYS A 161 6.12 35.14 2.19
N LYS A 162 5.44 35.69 1.18
CA LYS A 162 5.86 35.61 -0.24
C LYS A 162 6.87 36.69 -0.64
N LEU A 163 7.04 37.72 0.19
CA LEU A 163 8.02 38.79 -0.01
C LEU A 163 9.36 38.47 0.68
N SER A 164 9.36 37.59 1.67
CA SER A 164 10.59 36.99 2.15
C SER A 164 11.17 36.06 1.07
N ILE A 165 12.35 36.41 0.57
CA ILE A 165 13.27 35.52 -0.19
C ILE A 165 13.78 34.46 0.80
N GLY A 166 12.87 33.68 1.36
CA GLY A 166 13.22 32.49 2.13
C GLY A 166 13.58 31.41 1.14
N ALA A 167 14.73 30.76 1.36
CA ALA A 167 15.19 29.63 0.56
C ALA A 167 14.01 28.68 0.30
N GLN A 168 13.54 28.61 -0.94
CA GLN A 168 12.64 27.53 -1.34
C GLN A 168 13.40 26.24 -1.00
N GLN A 169 12.78 25.35 -0.22
CA GLN A 169 13.35 24.03 -0.02
C GLN A 169 13.39 23.36 -1.38
N ASN A 170 14.59 23.34 -1.96
CA ASN A 170 14.88 22.64 -3.20
C ASN A 170 15.05 21.17 -2.82
N PHE A 171 14.14 20.35 -3.31
CA PHE A 171 14.23 18.90 -3.21
C PHE A 171 14.86 18.41 -4.51
N ASP A 172 16.01 17.74 -4.40
CA ASP A 172 16.85 17.42 -5.56
C ASP A 172 16.15 16.46 -6.53
N SER A 173 15.34 15.55 -6.00
CA SER A 173 14.61 14.56 -6.80
C SER A 173 13.19 15.00 -7.18
N TYR A 174 12.71 16.15 -6.72
CA TYR A 174 11.33 16.58 -6.97
C TYR A 174 11.16 17.22 -8.35
N ASP A 175 10.41 16.54 -9.21
CA ASP A 175 9.96 17.07 -10.49
C ASP A 175 8.66 17.87 -10.30
N SER A 176 8.77 19.19 -10.39
CA SER A 176 7.65 20.13 -10.27
C SER A 176 6.60 20.01 -11.38
N LEU A 177 7.00 19.60 -12.59
CA LEU A 177 6.12 19.45 -13.75
C LEU A 177 5.30 18.17 -13.64
N ARG A 178 5.96 17.06 -13.28
CA ARG A 178 5.31 15.76 -13.09
C ARG A 178 4.71 15.59 -11.69
N LYS A 179 4.99 16.53 -10.80
CA LYS A 179 4.49 16.63 -9.43
C LYS A 179 4.79 15.38 -8.58
N GLY A 180 6.03 14.91 -8.63
CA GLY A 180 6.49 13.74 -7.89
C GLY A 180 8.01 13.68 -7.78
N PHE A 181 8.50 12.85 -6.87
CA PHE A 181 9.93 12.61 -6.68
C PHE A 181 10.38 11.52 -7.63
N TYR A 182 11.25 11.87 -8.58
CA TYR A 182 11.73 10.95 -9.59
C TYR A 182 12.75 9.96 -9.00
N VAL A 183 12.57 8.69 -9.34
CA VAL A 183 13.46 7.60 -8.96
C VAL A 183 13.96 6.95 -10.25
N PRO A 184 15.26 7.04 -10.59
CA PRO A 184 15.78 6.55 -11.87
C PRO A 184 15.79 5.02 -11.95
N LYS A 185 15.90 4.32 -10.81
CA LYS A 185 15.89 2.85 -10.73
C LYS A 185 15.26 2.39 -9.42
N GLY A 186 14.44 1.35 -9.50
CA GLY A 186 13.90 0.68 -8.32
C GLY A 186 12.94 1.52 -7.49
N VAL A 187 11.95 2.13 -8.15
CA VAL A 187 10.91 2.91 -7.48
C VAL A 187 10.16 2.12 -6.40
N ALA A 188 9.96 0.81 -6.60
CA ALA A 188 9.32 -0.06 -5.62
C ALA A 188 10.19 -0.30 -4.36
N ILE A 189 11.52 -0.33 -4.52
CA ILE A 189 12.46 -0.44 -3.39
C ILE A 189 12.45 0.87 -2.60
N ALA A 190 12.50 2.00 -3.31
CA ALA A 190 12.42 3.33 -2.70
C ALA A 190 11.13 3.49 -1.90
N GLU A 191 9.97 3.15 -2.48
CA GLU A 191 8.67 3.22 -1.82
C GLU A 191 8.62 2.38 -0.54
N ARG A 192 9.09 1.12 -0.59
CA ARG A 192 9.13 0.25 0.58
C ARG A 192 10.00 0.84 1.69
N ARG A 193 11.17 1.39 1.34
CA ARG A 193 12.08 2.02 2.32
C ARG A 193 11.45 3.27 2.94
N ILE A 194 10.81 4.11 2.14
CA ILE A 194 10.06 5.28 2.60
C ILE A 194 8.95 4.85 3.57
N HIS A 195 8.18 3.82 3.22
CA HIS A 195 7.14 3.29 4.10
C HIS A 195 7.70 2.80 5.43
N VAL A 196 8.85 2.11 5.45
CA VAL A 196 9.48 1.69 6.71
C VAL A 196 9.84 2.90 7.58
N LEU A 197 10.48 3.92 7.01
CA LEU A 197 10.87 5.14 7.73
C LEU A 197 9.65 5.90 8.26
N LEU A 198 8.60 6.05 7.45
CA LEU A 198 7.37 6.72 7.85
C LEU A 198 6.60 5.92 8.91
N LYS A 199 6.55 4.59 8.82
CA LYS A 199 5.95 3.72 9.86
C LYS A 199 6.69 3.85 11.18
N GLN A 200 8.03 3.93 11.15
CA GLN A 200 8.83 4.09 12.36
C GLN A 200 8.61 5.47 13.00
N LYS A 201 8.49 6.53 12.19
CA LYS A 201 8.35 7.91 12.70
C LYS A 201 6.92 8.27 13.11
N TYR A 202 5.94 7.97 12.28
CA TYR A 202 4.55 8.41 12.44
C TYR A 202 3.59 7.27 12.83
N GLY A 203 4.06 6.03 12.86
CA GLY A 203 3.20 4.88 13.10
C GLY A 203 2.34 4.48 11.90
N ARG A 204 1.25 3.78 12.17
CA ARG A 204 0.32 3.27 11.16
C ARG A 204 -1.06 3.87 11.39
N GLY A 205 -1.66 4.36 10.31
CA GLY A 205 -3.05 4.78 10.24
C GLY A 205 -3.83 3.78 9.40
N GLU A 206 -5.02 3.43 9.88
CA GLU A 206 -5.98 2.58 9.17
C GLU A 206 -7.22 3.42 8.86
N ILE A 207 -7.69 3.33 7.62
CA ILE A 207 -8.91 3.99 7.16
C ILE A 207 -9.88 2.93 6.68
N HIS A 208 -11.08 2.93 7.23
CA HIS A 208 -12.21 2.19 6.69
C HIS A 208 -12.89 3.04 5.62
N CYS A 209 -12.97 2.49 4.42
CA CYS A 209 -13.42 3.15 3.21
C CYS A 209 -14.74 2.54 2.74
N THR A 210 -15.80 3.34 2.80
CA THR A 210 -17.15 2.95 2.38
C THR A 210 -17.32 2.85 0.86
N GLY A 211 -16.41 3.44 0.08
CA GLY A 211 -16.47 3.50 -1.38
C GLY A 211 -15.76 2.35 -2.11
N CYS A 212 -14.98 1.53 -1.39
CA CYS A 212 -14.44 0.30 -1.95
C CYS A 212 -15.54 -0.76 -2.00
N SER A 213 -16.24 -0.85 -3.12
CA SER A 213 -17.18 -1.95 -3.36
C SER A 213 -16.43 -3.17 -3.88
N GLU A 214 -16.79 -4.36 -3.39
CA GLU A 214 -16.39 -5.60 -4.06
C GLU A 214 -16.94 -5.60 -5.49
N LYS A 215 -16.13 -5.97 -6.48
CA LYS A 215 -16.70 -6.63 -7.66
C LYS A 215 -17.18 -7.99 -7.16
N PRO A 216 -18.46 -8.36 -7.28
CA PRO A 216 -18.90 -9.69 -6.89
C PRO A 216 -18.01 -10.70 -7.63
N ALA A 217 -17.41 -11.62 -6.86
CA ALA A 217 -16.71 -12.75 -7.47
C ALA A 217 -17.69 -13.49 -8.38
N PRO A 218 -17.26 -14.03 -9.54
CA PRO A 218 -18.14 -14.84 -10.36
C PRO A 218 -18.68 -15.98 -9.51
N GLU A 219 -20.01 -16.00 -9.36
CA GLU A 219 -20.75 -16.95 -8.54
C GLU A 219 -20.39 -18.38 -8.95
N SER A 220 -19.60 -19.07 -8.11
CA SER A 220 -19.53 -20.52 -8.16
C SER A 220 -20.74 -21.04 -7.39
N ASP A 221 -21.76 -21.41 -8.14
CA ASP A 221 -23.04 -21.98 -7.75
C ASP A 221 -22.87 -23.17 -6.79
N THR A 222 -22.79 -22.91 -5.47
CA THR A 222 -22.93 -23.97 -4.46
C THR A 222 -23.56 -23.44 -3.17
N SER A 223 -24.78 -23.94 -2.92
CA SER A 223 -25.44 -24.15 -1.63
C SER A 223 -26.17 -22.95 -0.97
N LYS A 224 -27.46 -22.84 -1.34
CA LYS A 224 -28.52 -22.06 -0.67
C LYS A 224 -28.85 -22.50 0.78
N PHE A 225 -28.07 -23.41 1.38
CA PHE A 225 -28.41 -24.01 2.69
C PHE A 225 -27.72 -23.36 3.89
N TRP A 226 -26.65 -22.58 3.70
CA TRP A 226 -25.93 -21.90 4.80
C TRP A 226 -26.43 -20.47 5.12
N ASN A 227 -27.45 -19.98 4.39
CA ASN A 227 -27.88 -18.57 4.51
C ASN A 227 -28.78 -18.27 5.71
N VAL A 228 -29.31 -19.28 6.41
CA VAL A 228 -30.22 -19.06 7.55
C VAL A 228 -29.48 -19.02 8.90
N PHE A 229 -28.35 -19.73 9.05
CA PHE A 229 -27.58 -19.73 10.30
C PHE A 229 -26.51 -18.62 10.40
N ARG A 230 -26.46 -17.70 9.43
CA ARG A 230 -25.46 -16.61 9.36
C ARG A 230 -26.09 -15.20 9.42
N ALA A 231 -27.32 -15.09 9.92
CA ALA A 231 -28.04 -13.82 10.05
C ALA A 231 -27.65 -13.01 11.31
N LYS A 232 -26.78 -13.53 12.19
CA LYS A 232 -26.43 -12.88 13.47
C LYS A 232 -24.95 -12.60 13.69
N GLU A 233 -24.11 -12.94 12.72
CA GLU A 233 -22.69 -12.61 12.76
C GLU A 233 -22.43 -11.58 11.65
N LEU A 234 -22.43 -10.31 12.04
CA LEU A 234 -22.00 -9.16 11.26
C LEU A 234 -20.60 -9.47 10.68
N LYS A 235 -20.57 -10.11 9.52
CA LYS A 235 -19.35 -10.23 8.72
C LYS A 235 -19.08 -8.85 8.13
N VAL A 236 -18.44 -8.01 8.93
CA VAL A 236 -17.64 -6.89 8.43
C VAL A 236 -16.69 -7.48 7.40
N ALA A 237 -16.99 -7.27 6.12
CA ALA A 237 -16.10 -7.66 5.04
C ALA A 237 -14.77 -6.92 5.26
N ASN A 238 -13.72 -7.66 5.64
CA ASN A 238 -12.41 -7.14 6.03
C ASN A 238 -11.62 -6.46 4.88
N TYR A 239 -12.27 -6.09 3.77
CA TYR A 239 -11.60 -5.67 2.53
C TYR A 239 -11.70 -4.16 2.23
N ASN A 240 -12.39 -3.40 3.09
CA ASN A 240 -12.53 -1.94 2.97
C ASN A 240 -11.52 -1.15 3.79
N ILE A 241 -10.51 -1.84 4.32
CA ILE A 241 -9.52 -1.24 5.20
C ILE A 241 -8.25 -0.93 4.41
N HIS A 242 -7.88 0.35 4.34
CA HIS A 242 -6.62 0.79 3.78
C HIS A 242 -5.58 0.90 4.91
N ASN A 243 -4.55 0.03 4.86
CA ASN A 243 -3.57 -0.18 5.94
C ASN A 243 -2.25 0.59 5.78
N GLU A 244 -2.19 1.57 4.87
CA GLU A 244 -0.96 2.27 4.49
C GLU A 244 -1.16 3.79 4.51
N TRP A 245 -1.83 4.26 5.55
CA TRP A 245 -1.91 5.69 5.85
C TRP A 245 -0.97 6.03 7.00
N PHE A 246 -0.45 7.25 7.00
CA PHE A 246 0.46 7.78 8.01
C PHE A 246 -0.22 8.96 8.69
N PRO A 247 -0.44 8.93 10.01
CA PRO A 247 -0.98 10.06 10.75
C PRO A 247 0.11 11.10 10.98
N VAL A 248 0.30 12.01 10.01
CA VAL A 248 1.38 13.00 10.01
C VAL A 248 0.88 14.31 10.63
N PRO A 249 1.52 14.86 11.68
CA PRO A 249 1.24 16.20 12.15
C PRO A 249 1.36 17.20 10.98
N ARG A 250 0.37 18.08 10.78
CA ARG A 250 0.34 19.01 9.63
C ARG A 250 1.62 19.88 9.53
N LYS A 251 2.23 20.19 10.68
CA LYS A 251 3.50 20.95 10.78
C LYS A 251 4.74 20.17 10.33
N GLU A 252 4.65 18.84 10.31
CA GLU A 252 5.76 17.93 9.97
C GLU A 252 5.60 17.33 8.57
N LEU A 253 4.69 17.88 7.74
CA LEU A 253 4.52 17.39 6.38
C LEU A 253 5.78 17.61 5.52
N ASP A 254 6.54 18.68 5.78
CA ASP A 254 7.82 18.93 5.09
C ASP A 254 8.86 17.84 5.40
N ASP A 255 8.81 17.24 6.59
CA ASP A 255 9.69 16.13 6.96
C ASP A 255 9.41 14.88 6.13
N VAL A 256 8.15 14.66 5.72
CA VAL A 256 7.79 13.56 4.81
C VAL A 256 8.49 13.75 3.47
N TYR A 257 8.49 14.97 2.93
CA TYR A 257 9.20 15.28 1.68
C TYR A 257 10.71 15.11 1.82
N ARG A 258 11.30 15.56 2.93
CA ARG A 258 12.75 15.34 3.18
C ARG A 258 13.09 13.86 3.23
N ILE A 259 12.28 13.03 3.89
CA ILE A 259 12.49 11.57 3.93
C ILE A 259 12.42 10.97 2.53
N ILE A 260 11.43 11.37 1.73
CA ILE A 260 11.28 10.87 0.36
C ILE A 260 12.49 11.26 -0.48
N ASP A 261 12.86 12.54 -0.46
CA ASP A 261 13.97 13.08 -1.25
C ASP A 261 15.29 12.40 -0.91
N GLN A 262 15.59 12.22 0.39
CA GLN A 262 16.77 11.49 0.84
C GLN A 262 16.81 10.06 0.30
N VAL A 263 15.67 9.35 0.29
CA VAL A 263 15.61 7.99 -0.24
C VAL A 263 15.78 7.97 -1.76
N CYS A 264 15.12 8.88 -2.48
CA CYS A 264 15.18 8.98 -3.94
C CYS A 264 16.58 9.38 -4.45
N CYS A 265 17.29 10.25 -3.72
CA CYS A 265 18.65 10.69 -4.05
C CYS A 265 19.73 9.70 -3.60
N SER A 266 19.47 8.86 -2.61
CA SER A 266 20.46 7.87 -2.17
C SER A 266 20.78 6.91 -3.32
N LYS A 267 22.06 6.85 -3.72
CA LYS A 267 22.55 5.85 -4.68
C LYS A 267 22.17 4.48 -4.11
N GLN A 268 21.24 3.78 -4.75
CA GLN A 268 20.87 2.45 -4.29
C GLN A 268 22.12 1.58 -4.35
N PRO A 269 22.53 0.92 -3.25
CA PRO A 269 23.66 0.01 -3.29
C PRO A 269 23.35 -1.07 -4.33
N HIS A 270 24.28 -1.27 -5.26
CA HIS A 270 24.24 -2.40 -6.18
C HIS A 270 24.36 -3.67 -5.34
N THR A 271 23.24 -4.29 -5.01
CA THR A 271 23.18 -5.65 -4.43
C THR A 271 23.18 -6.68 -5.54
#